data_AF-A0A139XDR2-F1
#
_entry.id   AF-A0A139XDR2-F1
#
_cell.length_a   1.000
_cell.length_b   1.000
_cell.length_c   1.000
_cell.angle_alpha   90.00
_cell.angle_beta   90.00
_cell.angle_gamma   90.00
#
_symmetry.space_group_name_H-M   'P 1'
#
loop_
_entity.id
_entity.type
_entity.pdbx_description
1 polymer ?
#
loop_
_entity_poly.entity_id
_entity_poly.type
_entity_poly.pdbx_seq_one_letter_code
_entity_poly.pdbx_strand_id
1 'polypeptide(L)'
;MNPQNKPQSFQDIFKKRQQSAFGGREEQIKLFQQNLRLPIEDENRRFIFNIWGQGGVGKTTLVQQFRKIAVDEKLLTAYTDEAEKSVLEVMARLAI
;
A
#
# COMPACT_ATOMS: atom_id res chain seq x y z
N MET A 1 -18.77 -30.35 -9.77
CA MET A 1 -18.69 -29.41 -8.62
C MET A 1 -17.99 -28.15 -9.09
N ASN A 2 -18.70 -27.02 -9.20
CA ASN A 2 -18.13 -25.75 -9.66
C ASN A 2 -17.33 -25.09 -8.51
N PRO A 3 -16.04 -24.79 -8.69
CA PRO A 3 -15.20 -24.20 -7.63
C PRO A 3 -15.47 -22.70 -7.33
N GLN A 4 -16.55 -22.11 -7.85
CA GLN A 4 -16.77 -20.66 -7.81
C GLN A 4 -17.69 -20.14 -6.70
N ASN A 5 -18.22 -20.98 -5.81
CA ASN A 5 -19.07 -20.53 -4.68
C ASN A 5 -18.46 -20.90 -3.33
N LYS A 6 -17.26 -20.37 -3.04
CA LYS A 6 -16.75 -20.36 -1.66
C LYS A 6 -17.41 -19.16 -0.94
N PRO A 7 -18.17 -19.36 0.15
CA PRO A 7 -18.71 -18.25 0.91
C PRO A 7 -17.55 -17.37 1.39
N GLN A 8 -17.63 -16.06 1.10
CA GLN A 8 -16.59 -15.11 1.51
C GLN A 8 -16.45 -15.16 3.03
N SER A 9 -15.22 -15.34 3.52
CA SER A 9 -14.96 -15.34 4.96
C SER A 9 -15.33 -13.99 5.55
N PHE A 10 -15.74 -13.96 6.82
CA PHE A 10 -15.88 -12.71 7.57
C PHE A 10 -14.60 -11.85 7.49
N GLN A 11 -13.43 -12.48 7.43
CA GLN A 11 -12.16 -11.79 7.23
C GLN A 11 -12.05 -11.15 5.84
N ASP A 12 -12.55 -11.80 4.79
CA ASP A 12 -12.54 -11.28 3.42
C ASP A 12 -13.51 -10.11 3.28
N ILE A 13 -14.69 -10.22 3.89
CA ILE A 13 -15.69 -9.14 3.93
C ILE A 13 -15.14 -7.94 4.70
N PHE A 14 -14.47 -8.16 5.83
CA PHE A 14 -13.87 -7.09 6.62
C PHE A 14 -12.73 -6.41 5.85
N LYS A 15 -11.81 -7.17 5.24
CA LYS A 15 -10.73 -6.64 4.38
C LYS A 15 -11.30 -5.80 3.23
N LYS A 16 -12.35 -6.29 2.56
CA LYS A 16 -13.01 -5.59 1.45
C LYS A 16 -13.69 -4.30 1.90
N ARG A 17 -14.36 -4.29 3.06
CA ARG A 17 -15.03 -3.10 3.62
C ARG A 17 -14.05 -2.09 4.22
N GLN A 18 -12.92 -2.55 4.76
CA GLN A 18 -11.87 -1.68 5.31
C GLN A 18 -11.18 -0.86 4.21
N GLN A 19 -11.09 -1.37 2.98
CA GLN A 19 -10.57 -0.61 1.84
C GLN A 19 -11.45 0.59 1.48
N SER A 20 -12.77 0.51 1.73
CA SER A 20 -13.76 1.53 1.40
C SER A 20 -14.14 2.48 2.54
N ALA A 21 -13.83 2.14 3.80
CA ALA A 21 -14.29 2.87 4.99
C ALA A 21 -13.14 3.41 5.86
N PHE A 22 -11.97 3.67 5.27
CA PHE A 22 -10.82 4.21 5.98
C PHE A 22 -10.94 5.74 6.13
N GLY A 23 -11.69 6.19 7.14
CA GLY A 23 -11.89 7.61 7.43
C GLY A 23 -10.59 8.33 7.84
N GLY A 24 -10.43 9.58 7.39
CA GLY A 24 -9.37 10.48 7.86
C GLY A 24 -8.00 10.32 7.22
N ARG A 25 -7.88 9.60 6.09
CA ARG A 25 -6.62 9.46 5.34
C ARG A 25 -6.57 10.12 3.97
N GLU A 26 -7.60 10.87 3.62
CA GLU A 26 -7.71 11.51 2.31
C GLU A 26 -6.54 12.45 2.03
N GLU A 27 -6.08 13.19 3.04
CA GLU A 27 -4.94 14.09 2.91
C GLU A 27 -3.64 13.34 2.63
N GLN A 28 -3.38 12.23 3.34
CA GLN A 28 -2.18 11.42 3.14
C GLN A 28 -2.19 10.73 1.76
N ILE A 29 -3.35 10.24 1.32
CA ILE A 29 -3.55 9.67 -0.01
C ILE A 29 -3.29 10.72 -1.08
N LYS A 30 -3.90 11.90 -0.94
CA LYS A 30 -3.76 13.01 -1.88
C LYS A 30 -2.31 13.48 -1.95
N LEU A 31 -1.64 13.61 -0.80
CA LEU A 31 -0.22 13.97 -0.73
C LEU A 31 0.65 12.95 -1.48
N PHE A 32 0.44 11.65 -1.27
CA PHE A 32 1.19 10.60 -1.96
C PHE A 32 0.96 10.65 -3.48
N GLN A 33 -0.30 10.76 -3.92
CA GLN A 33 -0.65 10.89 -5.34
C GLN A 33 -0.02 12.11 -6.01
N GLN A 34 -0.06 13.27 -5.35
CA GLN A 34 0.57 14.49 -5.86
C GLN A 34 2.08 14.31 -5.97
N ASN A 35 2.71 13.72 -4.95
CA ASN A 35 4.14 13.48 -4.92
C ASN A 35 4.63 12.56 -6.06
N LEU A 36 3.86 11.54 -6.42
CA LEU A 36 4.20 10.64 -7.53
C LEU A 36 4.25 11.36 -8.89
N ARG A 37 3.55 12.49 -9.03
CA ARG A 37 3.47 13.28 -10.28
C ARG A 37 4.55 14.34 -10.41
N LEU A 38 5.29 14.65 -9.34
CA LEU A 38 6.40 15.61 -9.38
C LEU A 38 7.59 15.01 -10.13
N PRO A 39 8.36 15.80 -10.92
CA PRO A 39 9.65 15.35 -11.47
C PRO A 39 10.64 14.89 -10.39
N ILE A 40 11.63 14.06 -10.75
CA ILE A 40 12.59 13.55 -9.76
C ILE A 40 13.52 14.66 -9.23
N GLU A 41 13.74 15.70 -10.03
CA GLU A 41 14.55 16.87 -9.72
C GLU A 41 13.77 17.95 -8.93
N ASP A 42 12.46 17.77 -8.74
CA ASP A 42 11.65 18.74 -7.99
C ASP A 42 11.98 18.65 -6.49
N GLU A 43 12.40 19.77 -5.90
CA GLU A 43 12.77 19.87 -4.49
C GLU A 43 11.63 19.50 -3.53
N ASN A 44 10.38 19.62 -3.98
CA ASN A 44 9.20 19.24 -3.20
C ASN A 44 8.93 17.74 -3.25
N ARG A 45 9.59 16.99 -4.14
CA ARG A 45 9.40 15.54 -4.23
C ARG A 45 10.01 14.85 -3.01
N ARG A 46 9.12 14.23 -2.24
CA ARG A 46 9.45 13.41 -1.08
C ARG A 46 9.77 11.99 -1.55
N PHE A 47 10.95 11.49 -1.15
CA PHE A 47 11.37 10.12 -1.42
C PHE A 47 10.96 9.15 -0.31
N ILE A 48 10.81 9.65 0.93
CA ILE A 48 10.55 8.85 2.12
C ILE A 48 9.26 9.33 2.78
N PHE A 49 8.33 8.40 3.01
CA PHE A 49 7.11 8.62 3.76
C PHE A 49 7.13 7.78 5.04
N ASN A 50 7.26 8.43 6.20
CA ASN A 50 7.20 7.76 7.49
C ASN A 50 5.76 7.74 8.01
N ILE A 51 5.21 6.53 8.20
CA ILE A 51 3.85 6.35 8.74
C ILE A 51 3.95 5.88 10.19
N TRP A 52 3.47 6.71 11.11
CA TRP A 52 3.51 6.45 12.55
C TRP A 52 2.15 6.72 13.20
N GLY A 53 1.98 6.25 14.43
CA GLY A 53 0.74 6.39 15.20
C GLY A 53 0.41 5.15 16.04
N GLN A 54 -0.63 5.27 16.87
CA GLN A 54 -1.08 4.24 17.81
C GLN A 54 -1.39 2.89 17.13
N GLY A 55 -1.39 1.80 17.90
CA GLY A 55 -1.81 0.48 17.42
C GLY A 55 -3.23 0.51 16.85
N GLY A 56 -3.52 -0.29 15.82
CA GLY A 56 -4.88 -0.43 15.28
C GLY A 56 -5.42 0.73 14.43
N VAL A 57 -4.73 1.87 14.33
CA VAL A 57 -5.16 3.05 13.54
C VAL A 57 -5.02 2.88 12.00
N GLY A 58 -4.72 1.65 11.56
CA GLY A 58 -4.61 1.20 10.16
C GLY A 58 -3.46 1.78 9.33
N LYS A 59 -2.28 1.92 9.94
CA LYS A 59 -1.03 2.27 9.22
C LYS A 59 -0.73 1.31 8.06
N THR A 60 -0.82 0.00 8.31
CA THR A 60 -0.65 -1.03 7.27
C THR A 60 -1.68 -0.89 6.16
N THR A 61 -2.92 -0.53 6.49
CA THR A 61 -3.97 -0.24 5.49
C THR A 61 -3.58 0.92 4.59
N LEU A 62 -3.03 2.01 5.15
CA LEU A 62 -2.54 3.15 4.38
C LEU A 62 -1.38 2.77 3.44
N VAL A 63 -0.43 1.95 3.91
CA VAL A 63 0.66 1.43 3.06
C VAL A 63 0.10 0.61 1.89
N GLN A 64 -0.91 -0.23 2.13
CA GLN A 64 -1.56 -1.00 1.07
C GLN A 64 -2.30 -0.11 0.07
N GLN A 65 -2.90 1.00 0.53
CA GLN A 65 -3.50 1.99 -0.37
C GLN A 65 -2.45 2.71 -1.22
N PHE A 66 -1.31 3.12 -0.64
CA PHE A 66 -0.20 3.70 -1.40
C PHE A 66 0.32 2.74 -2.45
N ARG A 67 0.52 1.46 -2.08
CA ARG A 67 0.91 0.41 -3.03
C ARG A 67 -0.10 0.30 -4.18
N LYS A 68 -1.40 0.27 -3.88
CA LYS A 68 -2.45 0.19 -4.90
C LYS A 68 -2.37 1.38 -5.86
N ILE A 69 -2.22 2.60 -5.33
CA ILE A 69 -2.09 3.82 -6.13
C ILE A 69 -0.87 3.74 -7.05
N ALA A 70 0.29 3.34 -6.56
CA ALA A 70 1.50 3.23 -7.36
C ALA A 70 1.36 2.20 -8.49
N VAL A 71 0.73 1.05 -8.21
CA VAL A 71 0.41 0.03 -9.22
C VAL A 71 -0.58 0.55 -10.26
N ASP A 72 -1.63 1.25 -9.83
CA ASP A 72 -2.65 1.82 -10.73
C ASP A 72 -2.02 2.91 -11.65
N GLU A 73 -1.00 3.63 -11.18
CA GLU A 73 -0.17 4.58 -11.94
C GLU A 73 0.96 3.90 -12.75
N LYS A 74 0.97 2.56 -12.82
CA LYS A 74 1.95 1.73 -13.57
C LYS A 74 3.41 1.92 -13.13
N LEU A 75 3.64 2.27 -11.87
CA LEU A 75 4.98 2.38 -11.30
C LEU A 75 5.50 1.01 -10.82
N LEU A 76 6.79 0.77 -11.00
CA LEU A 76 7.46 -0.39 -10.41
C LEU A 76 7.34 -0.30 -8.88
N THR A 77 6.73 -1.32 -8.27
CA THR A 77 6.38 -1.31 -6.86
C THR A 77 6.75 -2.64 -6.21
N ALA A 78 7.44 -2.60 -5.07
CA ALA A 78 7.60 -3.74 -4.17
C ALA A 78 7.03 -3.43 -2.79
N TYR A 79 6.70 -4.50 -2.07
CA TYR A 79 6.19 -4.45 -0.70
C TYR A 79 6.85 -5.57 0.11
N THR A 80 7.23 -5.24 1.33
CA THR A 80 7.88 -6.16 2.28
C THR A 80 7.30 -5.94 3.67
N ASP A 81 7.26 -7.00 4.46
CA ASP A 81 6.91 -6.96 5.88
C ASP A 81 7.68 -8.04 6.65
N GLU A 82 7.26 -8.28 7.90
CA GLU A 82 7.88 -9.22 8.83
C GLU A 82 7.77 -10.69 8.40
N ALA A 83 6.98 -11.01 7.36
CA ALA A 83 6.88 -12.37 6.84
C ALA A 83 8.06 -12.78 5.94
N GLU A 84 8.88 -11.81 5.52
CA GLU A 84 10.02 -12.05 4.63
C GLU A 84 11.24 -12.56 5.41
N LYS A 85 11.96 -13.53 4.82
CA LYS A 85 13.07 -14.21 5.50
C LYS A 85 14.35 -13.38 5.54
N SER A 86 14.57 -12.52 4.55
CA SER A 86 15.74 -11.64 4.50
C SER A 86 15.52 -10.41 3.62
N VAL A 87 16.20 -9.32 3.97
CA VAL A 87 16.23 -8.08 3.17
C VAL A 87 16.79 -8.34 1.76
N LEU A 88 17.81 -9.20 1.66
CA LEU A 88 18.46 -9.50 0.38
C LEU A 88 17.49 -10.17 -0.60
N GLU A 89 16.70 -11.13 -0.12
CA GLU A 89 15.69 -11.83 -0.93
C GLU A 89 14.60 -10.88 -1.45
N VAL A 90 14.20 -9.90 -0.64
CA VAL A 90 13.24 -8.86 -1.04
C VAL A 90 13.84 -7.95 -2.12
N MET A 91 15.07 -7.47 -1.93
CA MET A 91 15.74 -6.60 -2.89
C MET A 91 16.02 -7.30 -4.22
N ALA A 92 16.28 -8.60 -4.22
CA ALA A 92 16.45 -9.38 -5.44
C ALA A 92 15.20 -9.37 -6.33
N ARG A 93 13.99 -9.21 -5.77
CA ARG A 93 12.74 -9.09 -6.55
C ARG A 93 12.62 -7.74 -7.27
N LEU A 94 13.43 -6.75 -6.91
CA LEU A 94 13.49 -5.42 -7.54
C LEU A 94 14.61 -5.30 -8.57
N ALA A 95 15.57 -6.22 -8.58
CA ALA A 95 16.63 -6.24 -9.57
C ALA A 95 16.05 -6.75 -10.91
N ILE A 96 16.03 -5.87 -11.92
CA ILE A 96 15.67 -6.17 -13.31
C ILE A 96 16.92 -6.68 -14.04
#